data_AF-A0A929U168-F1
#
_entry.id   AF-A0A929U168-F1
#
_cell.length_a   1.000
_cell.length_b   1.000
_cell.length_c   1.000
_cell.angle_alpha   90.00
_cell.angle_beta   90.00
_cell.angle_gamma   90.00
#
_symmetry.space_group_name_H-M   'P 1'
#
loop_
_entity.id
_entity.type
_entity.pdbx_description
1 polymer ?
#
loop_
_entity_poly.entity_id
_entity_poly.type
_entity_poly.pdbx_seq_one_letter_code
_entity_poly.pdbx_strand_id
1 'polypeptide(L)'
;MSLSKKILGLILVLLTSCFLSLIALADPLLQGWQKDERGWWYVQVDGSYPSDSWKSLDNKWYYFDDNGYMVEDSWVDNYYVGSDGAMLVSSRTPDGQYVRENGEKIEESKSANQKSIVSNIQK
;
A
#
# COMPACT_ATOMS: atom_id res chain seq x y z
N MET A 1 -62.38 13.02 20.42
CA MET A 1 -61.10 12.27 20.40
C MET A 1 -61.06 11.36 19.17
N SER A 2 -61.02 11.98 18.00
CA SER A 2 -59.86 12.02 17.09
C SER A 2 -59.64 10.71 16.34
N LEU A 3 -60.53 10.46 15.37
CA LEU A 3 -60.33 9.55 14.24
C LEU A 3 -59.01 9.85 13.49
N SER A 4 -58.52 11.09 13.62
CA SER A 4 -57.20 11.55 13.18
C SER A 4 -56.00 10.88 13.88
N LYS A 5 -56.15 10.22 15.04
CA LYS A 5 -55.01 9.55 15.71
C LYS A 5 -54.81 8.09 15.28
N LYS A 6 -55.87 7.42 14.79
CA LYS A 6 -55.79 6.03 14.32
C LYS A 6 -55.33 5.93 12.86
N ILE A 7 -55.72 6.89 12.02
CA ILE A 7 -55.27 6.97 10.62
C ILE A 7 -53.82 7.47 10.54
N LEU A 8 -53.41 8.40 11.42
CA LEU A 8 -52.04 8.90 11.50
C LEU A 8 -51.05 7.84 12.02
N GLY A 9 -51.50 6.91 12.88
CA GLY A 9 -50.69 5.77 13.33
C GLY A 9 -50.52 4.68 12.28
N LEU A 10 -51.50 4.45 11.40
CA LEU A 10 -51.46 3.40 10.39
C LEU A 10 -50.60 3.78 9.17
N ILE A 11 -50.60 5.06 8.77
CA ILE A 11 -49.76 5.58 7.68
C ILE A 11 -48.28 5.61 8.07
N LEU A 12 -47.97 5.81 9.36
CA LEU A 12 -46.60 5.82 9.86
C LEU A 12 -45.94 4.42 9.83
N VAL A 13 -46.71 3.35 10.05
CA VAL A 13 -46.20 1.95 10.01
C VAL A 13 -46.00 1.44 8.57
N LEU A 14 -46.75 1.97 7.60
CA LEU A 14 -46.60 1.62 6.18
C LEU A 14 -45.45 2.36 5.49
N LEU A 15 -44.99 3.49 6.05
CA LEU A 15 -43.79 4.21 5.58
C LEU A 15 -42.50 3.69 6.25
N THR A 16 -42.57 3.14 7.47
CA THR A 16 -41.41 2.48 8.10
C THR A 16 -41.20 1.03 7.61
N SER A 17 -42.24 0.38 7.09
CA SER A 17 -42.16 -0.98 6.53
C SER A 17 -41.59 -1.06 5.11
N CYS A 18 -41.17 0.07 4.51
CA CYS A 18 -40.38 0.09 3.27
C CYS A 18 -39.08 0.87 3.46
N PHE A 19 -38.48 0.79 4.65
CA PHE A 19 -37.10 1.22 4.91
C PHE A 19 -36.25 0.10 5.53
N LEU A 20 -36.63 -1.16 5.26
CA LEU A 20 -35.75 -2.32 5.46
C LEU A 20 -35.74 -3.23 4.23
N SER A 21 -36.06 -2.70 3.04
CA SER A 21 -35.59 -3.30 1.80
C SER A 21 -34.11 -2.94 1.65
N LEU A 22 -33.29 -3.69 2.38
CA LEU A 22 -31.92 -4.04 2.08
C LEU A 22 -31.25 -3.08 1.10
N ILE A 23 -30.77 -1.97 1.64
CA ILE A 23 -29.54 -1.39 1.09
C ILE A 23 -28.45 -2.44 1.38
N ALA A 24 -28.35 -3.43 0.49
CA ALA A 24 -27.05 -3.96 0.12
C ALA A 24 -26.46 -2.90 -0.82
N LEU A 25 -26.23 -1.69 -0.30
CA LEU A 25 -25.16 -0.88 -0.85
C LEU A 25 -23.96 -1.80 -0.66
N ALA A 26 -23.37 -2.25 -1.76
CA ALA A 26 -22.08 -2.90 -1.73
C ALA A 26 -21.28 -2.21 -0.62
N ASP A 27 -20.89 -2.94 0.43
CA ASP A 27 -19.81 -2.47 1.29
C ASP A 27 -18.78 -2.00 0.28
N PRO A 28 -18.46 -0.68 0.20
CA PRO A 28 -17.48 -0.24 -0.76
C PRO A 28 -16.29 -1.10 -0.43
N LEU A 29 -15.96 -2.07 -1.30
CA LEU A 29 -14.74 -2.83 -1.18
C LEU A 29 -13.71 -1.73 -1.10
N LEU A 30 -13.18 -1.49 0.10
CA LEU A 30 -12.42 -0.29 0.41
C LEU A 30 -11.07 -0.51 -0.27
N GLN A 31 -11.07 -0.39 -1.59
CA GLN A 31 -9.89 -0.48 -2.40
C GLN A 31 -8.94 0.59 -1.90
N GLY A 32 -7.67 0.23 -1.81
CA GLY A 32 -6.63 1.12 -1.35
C GLY A 32 -5.97 0.65 -0.08
N TRP A 33 -5.25 1.59 0.52
CA TRP A 33 -4.50 1.38 1.74
C TRP A 33 -5.42 1.17 2.93
N GLN A 34 -5.15 0.10 3.67
CA GLN A 34 -5.80 -0.26 4.90
C GLN A 34 -4.75 -0.37 6.00
N LYS A 35 -5.15 -0.20 7.27
CA LYS A 35 -4.25 -0.24 8.42
C LYS A 35 -4.90 -0.88 9.63
N ASP A 36 -4.13 -1.69 10.34
CA ASP A 36 -4.47 -2.25 11.64
C ASP A 36 -3.27 -2.10 12.61
N GLU A 37 -3.30 -2.84 13.71
CA GLU A 37 -2.23 -2.85 14.72
C GLU A 37 -0.92 -3.48 14.23
N ARG A 38 -0.97 -4.34 13.19
CA ARG A 38 0.19 -5.03 12.62
C ARG A 38 0.87 -4.18 11.57
N GLY A 39 0.12 -3.43 10.78
CA GLY A 39 0.70 -2.54 9.77
C GLY A 39 -0.28 -2.14 8.68
N TRP A 40 0.28 -1.75 7.53
CA TRP A 40 -0.47 -1.38 6.35
C TRP A 40 -0.61 -2.56 5.40
N TRP A 41 -1.74 -2.67 4.69
CA TRP A 41 -1.89 -3.54 3.52
C TRP A 41 -2.66 -2.81 2.41
N TYR A 42 -2.70 -3.39 1.21
CA TYR A 42 -3.41 -2.80 0.08
C TYR A 42 -4.50 -3.72 -0.46
N VAL A 43 -5.74 -3.25 -0.49
CA VAL A 43 -6.89 -3.99 -1.04
C VAL A 43 -7.10 -3.59 -2.51
N GLN A 44 -7.15 -4.58 -3.39
CA GLN A 44 -7.40 -4.41 -4.82
C GLN A 44 -8.91 -4.33 -5.11
N VAL A 45 -9.28 -3.95 -6.35
CA VAL A 45 -10.68 -3.82 -6.77
C VAL A 45 -11.46 -5.12 -6.60
N ASP A 46 -10.79 -6.26 -6.82
CA ASP A 46 -11.37 -7.60 -6.69
C ASP A 46 -11.40 -8.11 -5.24
N GLY A 47 -10.98 -7.28 -4.27
CA GLY A 47 -10.90 -7.63 -2.86
C GLY A 47 -9.65 -8.43 -2.46
N SER A 48 -8.79 -8.79 -3.40
CA SER A 48 -7.51 -9.45 -3.09
C SER A 48 -6.46 -8.45 -2.59
N TYR A 49 -5.34 -8.95 -2.08
CA TYR A 49 -4.21 -8.14 -1.62
C TYR A 49 -2.88 -8.78 -2.07
N PRO A 50 -1.83 -7.96 -2.35
CA PRO A 50 -0.50 -8.47 -2.61
C PRO A 50 0.09 -9.11 -1.34
N SER A 51 0.79 -10.23 -1.52
CA SER A 51 1.57 -10.92 -0.48
C SER A 51 2.83 -11.50 -1.13
N ASP A 52 3.91 -11.55 -0.37
CA ASP A 52 5.26 -11.96 -0.79
C ASP A 52 5.65 -11.40 -2.18
N SER A 53 5.38 -10.10 -2.39
CA SER A 53 5.52 -9.51 -3.72
C SER A 53 5.65 -8.00 -3.73
N TRP A 54 6.31 -7.52 -4.77
CA TRP A 54 6.38 -6.10 -5.12
C TRP A 54 5.10 -5.65 -5.85
N LYS A 55 4.58 -4.47 -5.47
CA LYS A 55 3.48 -3.81 -6.16
C LYS A 55 3.85 -2.36 -6.47
N SER A 56 3.58 -1.96 -7.72
CA SER A 56 3.62 -0.55 -8.08
C SER A 56 2.27 0.10 -7.82
N LEU A 57 2.26 1.16 -7.00
CA LEU A 57 1.10 1.95 -6.61
C LEU A 57 1.51 3.43 -6.70
N ASP A 58 0.73 4.25 -7.42
CA ASP A 58 0.97 5.69 -7.57
C ASP A 58 2.43 6.05 -7.95
N ASN A 59 2.97 5.32 -8.93
CA ASN A 59 4.35 5.45 -9.43
C ASN A 59 5.46 5.18 -8.39
N LYS A 60 5.11 4.59 -7.25
CA LYS A 60 6.05 4.09 -6.25
C LYS A 60 5.98 2.57 -6.17
N TRP A 61 7.06 1.94 -5.72
CA TRP A 61 7.11 0.50 -5.48
C TRP A 61 7.04 0.21 -3.98
N TYR A 62 6.26 -0.79 -3.62
CA TYR A 62 6.05 -1.25 -2.24
C TYR A 62 6.23 -2.76 -2.21
N TYR A 63 6.80 -3.29 -1.13
CA TYR A 63 6.89 -4.73 -0.90
C TYR A 63 5.91 -5.15 0.18
N PHE A 64 5.25 -6.28 -0.02
CA PHE A 64 4.34 -6.88 0.95
C PHE A 64 4.89 -8.23 1.40
N ASP A 65 4.89 -8.47 2.72
CA ASP A 65 5.33 -9.72 3.32
C ASP A 65 4.38 -10.88 2.98
N ASP A 66 4.71 -12.10 3.42
CA ASP A 66 3.92 -13.31 3.19
C ASP A 66 2.48 -13.22 3.73
N ASN A 67 2.21 -12.33 4.69
CA ASN A 67 0.89 -12.10 5.25
C ASN A 67 0.14 -10.94 4.57
N GLY A 68 0.79 -10.26 3.61
CA GLY A 68 0.24 -9.13 2.88
C GLY A 68 0.42 -7.77 3.56
N TYR A 69 1.26 -7.66 4.58
CA TYR A 69 1.59 -6.38 5.21
C TYR A 69 2.77 -5.69 4.52
N MET A 70 2.66 -4.39 4.31
CA MET A 70 3.68 -3.55 3.72
C MET A 70 4.92 -3.52 4.61
N VAL A 71 6.07 -3.78 4.00
CA VAL A 71 7.37 -3.65 4.66
C VAL A 71 7.80 -2.18 4.63
N GLU A 72 8.36 -1.71 5.75
CA GLU A 72 8.94 -0.37 5.91
C GLU A 72 10.32 -0.46 6.57
N ASP A 73 11.16 0.56 6.34
CA ASP A 73 12.49 0.71 6.95
C ASP A 73 13.38 -0.54 6.89
N SER A 74 13.38 -1.22 5.74
CA SER A 74 14.09 -2.49 5.58
C SER A 74 14.64 -2.70 4.18
N TRP A 75 15.63 -3.59 4.10
CA TRP A 75 16.12 -4.16 2.86
C TRP A 75 15.22 -5.31 2.41
N VAL A 76 14.83 -5.28 1.15
CA VAL A 76 14.18 -6.38 0.43
C VAL A 76 15.06 -6.69 -0.78
N ASP A 77 15.78 -7.81 -0.71
CA ASP A 77 16.85 -8.16 -1.65
C ASP A 77 17.89 -7.03 -1.80
N ASN A 78 17.99 -6.43 -2.99
CA ASN A 78 18.92 -5.34 -3.31
C ASN A 78 18.26 -3.96 -3.25
N TYR A 79 17.05 -3.87 -2.73
CA TYR A 79 16.24 -2.65 -2.70
C TYR A 79 15.93 -2.26 -1.25
N TYR A 80 15.84 -0.97 -0.98
CA TYR A 80 15.48 -0.48 0.34
C TYR A 80 14.10 0.18 0.29
N VAL A 81 13.19 -0.24 1.17
CA VAL A 81 11.90 0.44 1.40
C VAL A 81 12.04 1.41 2.56
N GLY A 82 11.63 2.66 2.35
CA GLY A 82 11.69 3.72 3.36
C GLY A 82 10.63 3.57 4.45
N SER A 83 10.58 4.56 5.34
CA SER A 83 9.59 4.65 6.42
C SER A 83 8.15 4.86 5.93
N ASP A 84 7.96 5.28 4.68
CA ASP A 84 6.65 5.35 4.02
C ASP A 84 6.34 4.06 3.22
N GLY A 85 7.17 3.02 3.35
CA GLY A 85 7.12 1.77 2.60
C GLY A 85 7.52 1.89 1.13
N ALA A 86 7.79 3.10 0.63
CA ALA A 86 8.16 3.29 -0.77
C ALA A 86 9.63 2.91 -0.98
N MET A 87 9.89 2.20 -2.08
CA MET A 87 11.25 1.89 -2.53
C MET A 87 12.02 3.18 -2.80
N LEU A 88 13.21 3.27 -2.21
CA LEU A 88 14.13 4.37 -2.45
C LEU A 88 14.77 4.26 -3.84
N VAL A 89 15.01 5.41 -4.46
CA VAL A 89 15.73 5.56 -5.73
C VAL A 89 16.68 6.75 -5.65
N SER A 90 17.86 6.64 -6.25
CA SER A 90 18.87 7.72 -6.35
C SER A 90 19.15 8.43 -5.03
N SER A 91 19.17 7.70 -3.91
CA SER A 91 19.25 8.29 -2.58
C SER A 91 20.10 7.43 -1.63
N ARG A 92 20.43 8.02 -0.48
CA ARG A 92 21.19 7.37 0.58
C ARG A 92 20.24 6.72 1.58
N THR A 93 20.47 5.46 1.89
CA THR A 93 19.72 4.71 2.90
C THR A 93 20.15 5.12 4.32
N PRO A 94 19.32 4.87 5.36
CA PRO A 94 19.66 5.19 6.75
C PRO A 94 20.94 4.52 7.27
N ASP A 95 21.25 3.31 6.78
CA ASP A 95 22.49 2.58 7.09
C ASP A 95 23.73 3.11 6.32
N GLY A 96 23.55 4.14 5.48
CA GLY A 96 24.61 4.86 4.81
C GLY A 96 25.03 4.32 3.43
N GLN A 97 24.29 3.36 2.89
CA GLN A 97 24.49 2.88 1.52
C GLN A 97 23.80 3.79 0.50
N TYR A 98 24.08 3.60 -0.79
CA TYR A 98 23.46 4.36 -1.87
C TYR A 98 22.77 3.41 -2.85
N VAL A 99 21.55 3.76 -3.24
CA VAL A 99 20.78 3.05 -4.27
C VAL A 99 20.75 3.85 -5.57
N ARG A 100 20.78 3.16 -6.72
CA ARG A 100 20.80 3.76 -8.05
C ARG A 100 19.40 4.28 -8.45
N GLU A 101 19.31 4.81 -9.68
CA GLU A 101 18.04 5.28 -10.27
C GLU A 101 16.96 4.19 -10.36
N ASN A 102 17.36 2.94 -10.57
CA ASN A 102 16.45 1.79 -10.53
C ASN A 102 16.19 1.24 -9.11
N GLY A 103 16.72 1.88 -8.07
CA GLY A 103 16.60 1.45 -6.66
C GLY A 103 17.57 0.36 -6.22
N GLU A 104 18.39 -0.20 -7.12
CA GLU A 104 19.34 -1.26 -6.76
C GLU A 104 20.52 -0.68 -5.96
N LYS A 105 20.90 -1.38 -4.89
CA LYS A 105 22.10 -1.10 -4.09
C LYS A 105 23.37 -1.07 -4.93
N ILE A 106 24.26 -0.11 -4.65
CA ILE A 106 25.60 -0.11 -5.22
C ILE A 106 26.49 -1.09 -4.45
N GLU A 107 26.95 -2.14 -5.13
CA GLU A 107 28.05 -2.96 -4.61
C GLU A 107 29.38 -2.20 -4.73
N GLU A 108 30.02 -1.92 -3.59
CA GLU A 108 31.30 -1.18 -3.51
C GLU A 108 32.41 -1.84 -4.34
N SER A 109 32.41 -3.18 -4.45
CA SER A 109 33.41 -3.96 -5.20
C SER A 109 33.37 -3.69 -6.72
N LYS A 110 32.20 -3.38 -7.29
CA LYS A 110 32.04 -3.06 -8.73
C LYS A 110 32.45 -1.61 -9.04
N SER A 111 32.21 -0.68 -8.12
CA SER A 111 32.59 0.74 -8.26
C SER A 111 34.11 0.95 -8.19
N ALA A 112 34.80 0.22 -7.31
CA ALA A 112 36.26 0.30 -7.17
C ALA A 112 37.01 -0.25 -8.39
N ASN A 113 36.53 -1.36 -8.97
CA ASN A 113 37.21 -2.00 -10.12
C ASN A 113 37.18 -1.10 -11.37
N GLN A 114 36.08 -0.39 -11.60
CA GLN A 114 35.96 0.51 -12.75
C GLN A 114 36.85 1.76 -12.61
N LYS A 115 36.95 2.31 -11.40
CA LYS A 115 37.81 3.47 -11.10
C LYS A 115 39.31 3.12 -11.20
N SER A 116 39.69 1.91 -10.81
CA SER A 116 41.08 1.43 -10.86
C SER A 116 41.56 1.13 -12.30
N ILE A 117 40.67 0.63 -13.16
CA ILE A 117 40.97 0.41 -14.59
C ILE A 117 41.22 1.73 -15.31
N VAL A 118 40.40 2.76 -15.07
CA VAL A 118 40.56 4.07 -15.73
C VAL A 118 41.84 4.78 -15.29
N SER A 119 42.24 4.66 -14.01
CA SER A 119 43.51 5.22 -13.54
C SER A 119 44.75 4.53 -14.12
N ASN A 120 44.65 3.26 -14.52
CA ASN A 120 45.78 2.51 -15.09
C ASN A 120 45.95 2.69 -16.61
N ILE A 121 44.98 3.28 -17.32
CA ILE A 121 45.07 3.54 -18.77
C ILE A 121 45.69 4.92 -19.05
N GLN A 122 45.76 5.80 -18.05
CA GLN A 122 46.30 7.16 -18.15
C GLN A 122 47.75 7.29 -17.62
N LYS A 123 48.44 6.17 -17.42
CA LYS A 123 49.82 6.12 -16.94
C LYS A 123 50.68 5.29 -17.88
#